data_AF-T1HGQ9-F1
#
_entry.id   AF-T1HGQ9-F1
#
_cell.length_a   1.000
_cell.length_b   1.000
_cell.length_c   1.000
_cell.angle_alpha   90.00
_cell.angle_beta   90.00
_cell.angle_gamma   90.00
#
_symmetry.space_group_name_H-M   'P 1'
#
loop_
_entity.id
_entity.type
_entity.pdbx_description
1 polymer ?
#
loop_
_entity_poly.entity_id
_entity_poly.type
_entity_poly.pdbx_seq_one_letter_code
_entity_poly.pdbx_strand_id
1 'polypeptide(L)'
;MSQQHPIIAVTDSSGAGTTTTSLEFRKIFQQLQIKAASLEGDSFHRYTRPEMDMAIRKAKDLGRHISYFGPEANDFSLLEQAFIEYGRNGTGKTRKYLHTYDEAIPYNQVPGTFTPWEPMQHPTDMLFYEGLHGAVVTDQYDVAQHVDLLVGVVPIVNLEWIQKLVRDINERGHSREAVMDSVVRSMEDYITYITPQFSRTHINFQRVPTIDTSNPFAAKAIPSLDESFVVIHFQGVEHIDYPYLLAMLQEVLVKRNDALTLADIEALAPTHLVISPGPCAPDDAGISLAAIRHFAGKLPILGVCLGHQQCGRKQMTTDSKAVTRATHDKVILPVYAPAQFVPVKGKGSRVWDQQGREYIDFAGGVAVTALGHCHPALVAALKQQGETLWHTSNIFTNEPALRLASKLIDATFAERVFFVNSGAEANEAAFKLARHYAIKRHSPYKTKIIAFYNAFHGRTLFTVS
;
A
#
# COMPACT_ATOMS: atom_id res chain seq x y z
N MET A 1 5.38 -8.40 27.07
CA MET A 1 4.24 -8.22 26.15
C MET A 1 2.96 -8.07 26.95
N SER A 2 2.33 -6.89 26.87
CA SER A 2 1.01 -6.69 27.47
C SER A 2 -0.04 -7.23 26.52
N GLN A 3 -0.64 -8.38 26.84
CA GLN A 3 -1.70 -8.94 25.99
C GLN A 3 -2.98 -8.08 25.97
N GLN A 4 -3.11 -7.10 26.87
CA GLN A 4 -4.31 -6.25 26.98
C GLN A 4 -4.10 -4.82 26.47
N HIS A 5 -2.90 -4.25 26.61
CA HIS A 5 -2.59 -2.87 26.23
C HIS A 5 -1.31 -2.81 25.39
N PRO A 6 -1.40 -3.17 24.10
CA PRO A 6 -0.22 -3.25 23.26
C PRO A 6 0.43 -1.89 23.04
N ILE A 7 1.76 -1.90 22.93
CA ILE A 7 2.59 -0.73 22.67
C ILE A 7 3.31 -0.93 21.35
N ILE A 8 3.13 0.02 20.43
CA ILE A 8 3.91 0.15 19.20
C ILE A 8 4.86 1.32 19.39
N ALA A 9 6.16 1.12 19.19
CA ALA A 9 7.15 2.19 19.25
C ALA A 9 7.93 2.27 17.93
N VAL A 10 7.90 3.46 17.33
CA VAL A 10 8.74 3.82 16.20
C VAL A 10 9.95 4.56 16.75
N THR A 11 11.13 3.98 16.58
CA THR A 11 12.40 4.60 16.92
C THR A 11 13.08 5.13 15.67
N ASP A 12 13.52 6.39 15.69
CA ASP A 12 14.16 7.03 14.55
C ASP A 12 15.55 7.59 14.87
N SER A 13 16.21 8.12 13.83
CA SER A 13 17.35 9.00 13.99
C SER A 13 17.09 10.37 13.33
N SER A 14 17.07 11.40 14.17
CA SER A 14 17.10 12.83 13.83
C SER A 14 16.37 13.26 12.54
N GLY A 15 15.08 12.96 12.41
CA GLY A 15 14.24 13.49 11.32
C GLY A 15 14.33 12.73 9.99
N ALA A 16 14.57 11.43 10.05
CA ALA A 16 14.64 10.47 8.94
C ALA A 16 13.38 10.33 8.07
N GLY A 17 12.35 11.17 8.26
CA GLY A 17 11.02 11.00 7.67
C GLY A 17 9.97 10.50 8.68
N THR A 18 10.20 10.75 9.97
CA THR A 18 9.29 10.40 11.07
C THR A 18 7.88 10.93 10.86
N THR A 19 7.74 12.21 10.47
CA THR A 19 6.43 12.79 10.13
C THR A 19 5.68 11.98 9.07
N THR A 20 6.38 11.44 8.06
CA THR A 20 5.77 10.59 7.03
C THR A 20 5.34 9.25 7.63
N THR A 21 6.20 8.61 8.42
CA THR A 21 5.90 7.32 9.09
C THR A 21 4.69 7.44 10.03
N SER A 22 4.68 8.48 10.85
CA SER A 22 3.61 8.79 11.79
C SER A 22 2.26 9.01 11.08
N LEU A 23 2.28 9.69 9.94
CA LEU A 23 1.09 9.87 9.10
C LEU A 23 0.57 8.54 8.53
N GLU A 24 1.46 7.64 8.08
CA GLU A 24 1.05 6.33 7.58
C GLU A 24 0.46 5.44 8.70
N PHE A 25 1.06 5.41 9.89
CA PHE A 25 0.48 4.70 11.04
C PHE A 25 -0.89 5.27 11.43
N ARG A 26 -1.06 6.59 11.45
CA ARG A 26 -2.37 7.22 11.71
C ARG A 26 -3.41 6.81 10.67
N LYS A 27 -3.04 6.71 9.38
CA LYS A 27 -3.94 6.20 8.34
C LYS A 27 -4.33 4.74 8.60
N ILE A 28 -3.37 3.89 8.98
CA ILE A 28 -3.62 2.49 9.34
C ILE A 28 -4.59 2.41 10.53
N PHE A 29 -4.33 3.15 11.61
CA PHE A 29 -5.20 3.18 12.79
C PHE A 29 -6.61 3.65 12.43
N GLN A 30 -6.74 4.68 11.59
CA GLN A 30 -8.04 5.15 11.12
C GLN A 30 -8.77 4.10 10.27
N GLN A 31 -8.08 3.40 9.38
CA GLN A 31 -8.65 2.33 8.55
C GLN A 31 -9.16 1.16 9.39
N LEU A 32 -8.35 0.74 10.38
CA LEU A 32 -8.65 -0.35 11.30
C LEU A 32 -9.56 0.08 12.47
N GLN A 33 -9.90 1.37 12.58
CA GLN A 33 -10.69 1.95 13.67
C GLN A 33 -10.08 1.74 15.06
N ILE A 34 -8.76 1.75 15.13
CA ILE A 34 -7.97 1.65 16.35
C ILE A 34 -7.84 3.05 16.98
N LYS A 35 -8.18 3.17 18.26
CA LYS A 35 -7.96 4.37 19.08
C LYS A 35 -6.58 4.29 19.75
N ALA A 36 -5.56 4.81 19.08
CA ALA A 36 -4.20 4.85 19.63
C ALA A 36 -3.97 6.11 20.49
N ALA A 37 -3.46 5.95 21.71
CA ALA A 37 -2.84 7.04 22.45
C ALA A 37 -1.53 7.41 21.75
N SER A 38 -1.31 8.70 21.44
CA SER A 38 -0.04 9.16 20.86
C SER A 38 0.90 9.64 21.96
N LEU A 39 2.17 9.25 21.89
CA LEU A 39 3.21 9.69 22.81
C LEU A 39 4.47 10.09 22.03
N GLU A 40 4.83 11.36 22.13
CA GLU A 40 5.98 11.94 21.41
C GLU A 40 7.24 11.85 22.27
N GLY A 41 8.35 11.35 21.70
CA GLY A 41 9.62 11.14 22.42
C GLY A 41 10.21 12.41 23.03
N ASP A 42 10.07 13.54 22.34
CA ASP A 42 10.54 14.84 22.81
C ASP A 42 9.85 15.30 24.10
N SER A 43 8.70 14.70 24.44
CA SER A 43 8.04 14.88 25.73
C SER A 43 8.89 14.40 26.90
N PHE A 44 9.92 13.59 26.67
CA PHE A 44 10.80 13.06 27.70
C PHE A 44 12.15 13.77 27.76
N HIS A 45 12.33 14.88 27.04
CA HIS A 45 13.48 15.76 27.25
C HIS A 45 13.49 16.32 28.68
N ARG A 46 14.69 16.41 29.27
CA ARG A 46 14.91 17.00 30.61
C ARG A 46 14.86 18.52 30.60
N TYR A 47 15.23 19.13 29.48
CA TYR A 47 15.46 20.55 29.37
C TYR A 47 14.57 21.19 28.31
N THR A 48 14.07 22.39 28.61
CA THR A 48 13.59 23.33 27.59
C THR A 48 14.75 23.78 26.71
N ARG A 49 14.48 24.39 25.56
CA ARG A 49 15.53 24.88 24.64
C ARG A 49 16.53 25.82 25.34
N PRO A 50 16.12 26.84 26.13
CA PRO A 50 17.07 27.69 26.85
C PRO A 50 17.87 26.95 27.92
N GLU A 51 17.25 26.00 28.63
CA GLU A 51 17.93 25.18 29.64
C GLU A 51 18.95 24.24 29.00
N MET A 52 18.63 23.67 27.83
CA MET A 52 19.56 22.83 27.07
C MET A 52 20.75 23.65 26.58
N ASP A 53 20.53 24.86 26.05
CA ASP A 53 21.61 25.76 25.62
C ASP A 53 22.54 26.13 26.78
N MET A 54 22.01 26.22 28.00
CA MET A 54 22.79 26.43 29.21
C MET A 54 23.55 25.17 29.63
N ALA A 55 22.90 24.00 29.57
CA ALA A 55 23.52 22.71 29.87
C ALA A 55 24.68 22.41 28.93
N ILE A 56 24.52 22.67 27.63
CA ILE A 56 25.58 22.55 26.60
C ILE A 56 26.77 23.44 26.95
N ARG A 57 26.53 24.70 27.32
CA ARG A 57 27.59 25.63 27.72
C ARG A 57 28.35 25.14 28.96
N LYS A 58 27.62 24.72 30.01
CA LYS A 58 28.21 24.20 31.24
C LYS A 58 29.01 22.92 31.02
N ALA A 59 28.50 21.99 30.20
CA ALA A 59 29.22 20.77 29.85
C ALA A 59 30.52 21.11 29.12
N LYS A 60 30.48 22.08 28.18
CA LYS A 60 31.65 22.55 27.44
C LYS A 60 32.72 23.14 28.37
N ASP A 61 32.35 23.93 29.37
CA ASP A 61 33.28 24.49 30.36
C ASP A 61 33.99 23.40 31.19
N LEU A 62 33.35 22.24 31.33
CA LEU A 62 33.90 21.05 32.02
C LEU A 62 34.64 20.09 31.07
N GLY A 63 34.80 20.44 29.79
CA GLY A 63 35.41 19.57 28.78
C GLY A 63 34.56 18.34 28.42
N ARG A 64 33.25 18.37 28.68
CA ARG A 64 32.28 17.31 28.35
C ARG A 64 31.32 17.78 27.26
N HIS A 65 30.56 16.85 26.71
CA HIS A 65 29.54 17.12 25.71
C HIS A 65 28.20 16.54 26.16
N ILE A 66 27.13 17.22 25.78
CA ILE A 66 25.75 16.78 26.00
C ILE A 66 25.01 16.88 24.67
N SER A 67 24.21 15.86 24.35
CA SER A 67 23.40 15.84 23.16
C SER A 67 22.01 15.29 23.46
N TYR A 68 21.05 15.56 22.56
CA TYR A 68 19.70 14.99 22.62
C TYR A 68 19.67 13.48 22.39
N PHE A 69 20.79 12.83 22.04
CA PHE A 69 20.85 11.38 21.93
C PHE A 69 21.14 10.70 23.27
N GLY A 70 21.80 11.40 24.20
CA GLY A 70 22.26 10.84 25.47
C GLY A 70 21.26 10.93 26.63
N PRO A 71 21.53 10.20 27.73
CA PRO A 71 20.70 10.16 28.94
C PRO A 71 20.72 11.47 29.76
N GLU A 72 21.72 12.33 29.55
CA GLU A 72 21.79 13.62 30.25
C GLU A 72 20.72 14.60 29.76
N ALA A 73 20.27 14.48 28.50
CA ALA A 73 19.23 15.33 27.92
C ALA A 73 17.83 14.68 27.95
N ASN A 74 17.73 13.39 28.28
CA ASN A 74 16.50 12.60 28.22
C ASN A 74 16.20 11.91 29.54
N ASP A 75 14.92 11.81 29.89
CA ASP A 75 14.47 11.07 31.07
C ASP A 75 14.01 9.66 30.71
N PHE A 76 14.97 8.75 30.58
CA PHE A 76 14.69 7.34 30.27
C PHE A 76 13.92 6.62 31.38
N SER A 77 14.09 7.03 32.64
CA SER A 77 13.30 6.48 33.75
C SER A 77 11.83 6.84 33.59
N LEU A 78 11.53 8.08 33.24
CA LEU A 78 10.15 8.53 33.03
C LEU A 78 9.52 7.87 31.80
N LEU A 79 10.30 7.69 30.73
CA LEU A 79 9.85 6.99 29.52
C LEU A 79 9.50 5.52 29.81
N GLU A 80 10.39 4.79 30.50
CA GLU A 80 10.15 3.40 30.88
C GLU A 80 8.91 3.28 31.78
N GLN A 81 8.79 4.16 32.78
CA GLN A 81 7.62 4.19 33.66
C GLN A 81 6.32 4.46 32.90
N ALA A 82 6.32 5.34 31.90
CA ALA A 82 5.14 5.60 31.07
C ALA A 82 4.72 4.34 30.28
N PHE A 83 5.67 3.58 29.75
CA PHE A 83 5.38 2.32 29.04
C PHE A 83 4.88 1.24 30.01
N ILE A 84 5.48 1.14 31.20
CA ILE A 84 5.02 0.22 32.25
C ILE A 84 3.60 0.56 32.69
N GLU A 85 3.31 1.84 32.94
CA GLU A 85 1.98 2.30 33.38
C GLU A 85 0.92 1.98 32.33
N TYR A 86 1.18 2.33 31.07
CA TYR A 86 0.26 2.04 29.97
C TYR A 86 0.08 0.54 29.76
N GLY A 87 1.17 -0.21 29.72
CA GLY A 87 1.12 -1.66 29.51
C GLY A 87 0.33 -2.40 30.60
N ARG A 88 0.29 -1.87 31.83
CA ARG A 88 -0.48 -2.45 32.94
C ARG A 88 -1.94 -2.01 32.98
N ASN A 89 -2.20 -0.72 32.75
CA ASN A 89 -3.48 -0.10 33.08
C ASN A 89 -4.21 0.54 31.89
N GLY A 90 -3.56 0.68 30.73
CA GLY A 90 -4.08 1.42 29.58
C GLY A 90 -4.21 2.92 29.82
N THR A 91 -3.59 3.43 30.88
CA THR A 91 -3.61 4.83 31.31
C THR A 91 -2.20 5.38 31.35
N GLY A 92 -2.09 6.70 31.31
CA GLY A 92 -0.81 7.39 31.46
C GLY A 92 -0.98 8.89 31.35
N LYS A 93 0.14 9.59 31.34
CA LYS A 93 0.20 11.04 31.09
C LYS A 93 0.99 11.33 29.84
N THR A 94 0.58 12.36 29.13
CA THR A 94 1.30 12.90 27.97
C THR A 94 1.50 14.40 28.15
N ARG A 95 2.54 14.92 27.52
CA ARG A 95 2.72 16.36 27.30
C ARG A 95 3.21 16.55 25.87
N LYS A 96 3.47 17.79 25.47
CA LYS A 96 4.08 18.11 24.18
C LYS A 96 5.29 18.99 24.38
N TYR A 97 6.30 18.79 23.54
CA TYR A 97 7.39 19.73 23.36
C TYR A 97 7.08 20.60 22.16
N LEU A 98 7.03 21.92 22.37
CA LEU A 98 6.53 22.85 21.35
C LEU A 98 7.67 23.28 20.44
N HIS A 99 7.66 22.87 19.17
CA HIS A 99 8.75 23.14 18.24
C HIS A 99 8.65 24.50 17.56
N THR A 100 7.42 24.93 17.28
CA THR A 100 7.09 26.09 16.43
C THR A 100 6.17 27.08 17.16
N TYR A 101 6.07 28.30 16.62
CA TYR A 101 5.15 29.30 17.18
C TYR A 101 3.68 28.86 17.03
N ASP A 102 3.32 28.23 15.92
CA ASP A 102 1.96 27.74 15.67
C ASP A 102 1.53 26.70 16.71
N GLU A 103 2.45 25.83 17.15
CA GLU A 103 2.20 24.89 18.24
C GLU A 103 2.09 25.57 19.60
N ALA A 104 2.87 26.63 19.84
CA ALA A 104 2.98 27.27 21.15
C ALA A 104 1.88 28.31 21.45
N ILE A 105 1.35 28.98 20.42
CA ILE A 105 0.28 29.99 20.52
C ILE A 105 -0.95 29.45 21.28
N PRO A 106 -1.50 28.25 20.97
CA PRO A 106 -2.65 27.70 21.69
C PRO A 106 -2.44 27.54 23.21
N TYR A 107 -1.20 27.38 23.66
CA TYR A 107 -0.86 27.20 25.08
C TYR A 107 -0.38 28.50 25.74
N ASN A 108 -0.35 29.62 25.00
CA ASN A 108 0.23 30.89 25.45
C ASN A 108 1.67 30.74 25.96
N GLN A 109 2.44 29.87 25.28
CA GLN A 109 3.84 29.55 25.58
C GLN A 109 4.74 29.98 24.42
N VAL A 110 6.06 29.81 24.57
CA VAL A 110 7.05 30.06 23.51
C VAL A 110 7.62 28.74 22.97
N PRO A 111 8.07 28.70 21.70
CA PRO A 111 8.74 27.51 21.16
C PRO A 111 9.95 27.10 22.00
N GLY A 112 10.18 25.80 22.11
CA GLY A 112 11.22 25.18 22.93
C GLY A 112 10.81 24.96 24.38
N THR A 113 9.51 24.96 24.69
CA THR A 113 8.98 24.69 26.05
C THR A 113 8.06 23.48 26.07
N PHE A 114 7.71 23.02 27.28
CA PHE A 114 6.80 21.90 27.48
C PHE A 114 5.40 22.38 27.88
N THR A 115 4.38 21.71 27.36
CA THR A 115 3.05 21.79 27.96
C THR A 115 3.04 21.08 29.31
N PRO A 116 2.07 21.38 30.20
CA PRO A 116 1.83 20.58 31.39
C PRO A 116 1.54 19.12 31.04
N TRP A 117 1.81 18.21 31.99
CA TRP A 117 1.39 16.82 31.88
C TRP A 117 -0.13 16.71 32.02
N GLU A 118 -0.75 16.09 31.03
CA GLU A 118 -2.19 15.83 30.97
C GLU A 118 -2.45 14.33 30.93
N PRO A 119 -3.59 13.84 31.47
CA PRO A 119 -3.99 12.45 31.28
C PRO A 119 -4.11 12.10 29.79
N MET A 120 -3.61 10.93 29.41
CA MET A 120 -3.83 10.39 28.07
C MET A 120 -5.33 10.18 27.81
N GLN A 121 -5.73 10.22 26.55
CA GLN A 121 -7.09 9.90 26.16
C GLN A 121 -7.45 8.46 26.57
N HIS A 122 -8.66 8.26 27.10
CA HIS A 122 -9.15 6.96 27.54
C HIS A 122 -10.64 6.82 27.18
N PRO A 123 -11.12 5.64 26.72
CA PRO A 123 -10.37 4.39 26.51
C PRO A 123 -9.55 4.38 25.22
N THR A 124 -8.42 3.67 25.24
CA THR A 124 -7.54 3.45 24.07
C THR A 124 -7.29 1.97 23.85
N ASP A 125 -7.07 1.60 22.60
CA ASP A 125 -6.80 0.22 22.17
C ASP A 125 -5.29 -0.10 22.22
N MET A 126 -4.43 0.92 22.09
CA MET A 126 -2.98 0.78 22.11
C MET A 126 -2.26 2.11 22.34
N LEU A 127 -0.98 2.04 22.71
CA LEU A 127 -0.07 3.19 22.74
C LEU A 127 0.79 3.19 21.48
N PHE A 128 0.88 4.35 20.85
CA PHE A 128 1.79 4.62 19.74
C PHE A 128 2.83 5.65 20.16
N TYR A 129 4.07 5.20 20.29
CA TYR A 129 5.23 6.03 20.57
C TYR A 129 6.00 6.35 19.28
N GLU A 130 6.46 7.59 19.17
CA GLU A 130 7.39 8.01 18.12
C GLU A 130 8.49 8.89 18.72
N GLY A 131 9.75 8.54 18.48
CA GLY A 131 10.89 9.36 18.89
C GLY A 131 12.23 8.63 18.81
N LEU A 132 13.28 9.24 19.34
CA LEU A 132 14.65 8.72 19.20
C LEU A 132 14.96 7.51 20.10
N HIS A 133 14.13 7.21 21.11
CA HIS A 133 14.48 6.29 22.21
C HIS A 133 13.44 5.20 22.46
N GLY A 134 12.68 4.82 21.43
CA GLY A 134 11.60 3.83 21.56
C GLY A 134 12.08 2.41 21.88
N ALA A 135 13.37 2.12 21.68
CA ALA A 135 13.98 0.83 21.97
C ALA A 135 15.26 0.96 22.83
N VAL A 136 15.37 2.02 23.63
CA VAL A 136 16.57 2.31 24.42
C VAL A 136 16.76 1.28 25.54
N VAL A 137 18.00 0.82 25.70
CA VAL A 137 18.42 -0.07 26.79
C VAL A 137 19.72 0.48 27.35
N THR A 138 19.77 0.61 28.67
CA THR A 138 20.91 1.06 29.47
C THR A 138 21.12 0.08 30.63
N ASP A 139 22.16 0.28 31.42
CA ASP A 139 22.40 -0.55 32.62
C ASP A 139 21.28 -0.42 33.67
N GLN A 140 20.48 0.65 33.62
CA GLN A 140 19.46 0.98 34.62
C GLN A 140 18.02 0.81 34.12
N TYR A 141 17.80 0.96 32.81
CA TYR A 141 16.47 1.03 32.20
C TYR A 141 16.45 0.24 30.89
N ASP A 142 15.40 -0.53 30.66
CA ASP A 142 15.13 -1.28 29.44
C ASP A 142 13.72 -0.94 28.96
N VAL A 143 13.62 0.06 28.07
CA VAL A 143 12.35 0.48 27.49
C VAL A 143 11.86 -0.54 26.46
N ALA A 144 12.79 -1.19 25.75
CA ALA A 144 12.50 -2.10 24.65
C ALA A 144 11.66 -3.32 25.10
N GLN A 145 11.91 -3.86 26.29
CA GLN A 145 11.16 -5.03 26.81
C GLN A 145 9.65 -4.79 26.96
N HIS A 146 9.22 -3.53 27.02
CA HIS A 146 7.82 -3.14 27.22
C HIS A 146 7.05 -2.95 25.91
N VAL A 147 7.73 -3.01 24.75
CA VAL A 147 7.12 -2.77 23.45
C VAL A 147 6.74 -4.08 22.76
N ASP A 148 5.54 -4.13 22.19
CA ASP A 148 5.04 -5.31 21.47
C ASP A 148 5.41 -5.27 19.98
N LEU A 149 5.51 -4.07 19.38
CA LEU A 149 6.04 -3.88 18.03
C LEU A 149 7.04 -2.73 17.98
N LEU A 150 8.32 -3.06 17.80
CA LEU A 150 9.40 -2.11 17.60
C LEU A 150 9.70 -1.93 16.11
N VAL A 151 9.62 -0.70 15.63
CA VAL A 151 9.92 -0.34 14.24
C VAL A 151 11.06 0.68 14.22
N GLY A 152 12.13 0.38 13.50
CA GLY A 152 13.25 1.30 13.26
C GLY A 152 13.08 2.01 11.92
N VAL A 153 13.17 3.33 11.91
CA VAL A 153 13.20 4.14 10.68
C VAL A 153 14.46 4.98 10.68
N VAL A 154 15.41 4.63 9.81
CA VAL A 154 16.78 5.14 9.91
C VAL A 154 17.34 5.45 8.52
N PRO A 155 17.94 6.61 8.26
CA PRO A 155 18.71 6.84 7.05
C PRO A 155 20.11 6.23 7.24
N ILE A 156 20.87 6.00 6.17
CA ILE A 156 22.32 5.80 6.35
C ILE A 156 22.93 7.04 7.03
N VAL A 157 24.00 6.85 7.81
CA VAL A 157 24.66 7.91 8.58
C VAL A 157 24.99 9.13 7.72
N ASN A 158 25.47 8.93 6.50
CA ASN A 158 25.78 10.03 5.57
C ASN A 158 24.52 10.87 5.25
N LEU A 159 23.39 10.23 4.99
CA LEU A 159 22.12 10.92 4.72
C LEU A 159 21.63 11.67 5.95
N GLU A 160 21.77 11.08 7.14
CA GLU A 160 21.41 11.73 8.40
C GLU A 160 22.19 13.05 8.59
N TRP A 161 23.50 13.03 8.34
CA TRP A 161 24.33 14.24 8.44
C TRP A 161 23.98 15.27 7.38
N ILE A 162 23.67 14.86 6.15
CA ILE A 162 23.18 15.78 5.11
C ILE A 162 21.87 16.44 5.55
N GLN A 163 20.92 15.66 6.06
CA GLN A 163 19.63 16.17 6.54
C GLN A 163 19.82 17.18 7.68
N LYS A 164 20.67 16.85 8.65
CA LYS A 164 21.02 17.74 9.76
C LYS A 164 21.67 19.04 9.25
N LEU A 165 22.64 18.94 8.34
CA LEU A 165 23.36 20.08 7.79
C LEU A 165 22.43 21.03 7.03
N VAL A 166 21.64 20.49 6.10
CA VAL A 166 20.72 21.29 5.28
C VAL A 166 19.66 21.96 6.16
N ARG A 167 19.09 21.24 7.14
CA ARG A 167 18.10 21.78 8.08
C ARG A 167 18.68 22.89 8.95
N ASP A 168 19.81 22.63 9.62
CA ASP A 168 20.39 23.58 10.58
C ASP A 168 20.95 24.84 9.88
N ILE A 169 21.43 24.74 8.65
CA ILE A 169 21.86 25.91 7.85
C ILE A 169 20.65 26.70 7.33
N ASN A 170 19.71 26.04 6.64
CA ASN A 170 18.66 26.75 5.91
C ASN A 170 17.51 27.22 6.81
N GLU A 171 17.12 26.43 7.81
CA GLU A 171 15.97 26.74 8.66
C GLU A 171 16.37 27.47 9.96
N ARG A 172 17.59 27.23 10.45
CA ARG A 172 18.05 27.76 11.75
C ARG A 172 19.20 28.76 11.65
N GLY A 173 19.76 28.97 10.47
CA GLY A 173 20.80 29.98 10.21
C GLY A 173 22.15 29.69 10.86
N HIS A 174 22.45 28.43 11.20
CA HIS A 174 23.76 28.06 11.76
C HIS A 174 24.85 28.06 10.69
N SER A 175 26.09 28.38 11.09
CA SER A 175 27.24 28.21 10.19
C SER A 175 27.57 26.74 9.99
N ARG A 176 28.21 26.42 8.85
CA ARG A 176 28.60 25.05 8.52
C ARG A 176 29.52 24.45 9.59
N GLU A 177 30.49 25.21 10.08
CA GLU A 177 31.43 24.80 11.11
C GLU A 177 30.70 24.44 12.42
N ALA A 178 29.72 25.26 12.82
CA ALA A 178 28.96 25.02 14.04
C ALA A 178 28.15 23.71 13.97
N VAL A 179 27.63 23.36 12.78
CA VAL A 179 26.93 22.09 12.56
C VAL A 179 27.89 20.91 12.54
N MET A 180 29.05 21.04 11.89
CA MET A 180 30.09 20.00 11.89
C MET A 180 30.56 19.67 13.31
N ASP A 181 30.86 20.69 14.11
CA ASP A 181 31.25 20.47 15.50
C ASP A 181 30.12 19.83 16.30
N SER A 182 28.86 20.16 16.00
CA SER A 182 27.69 19.55 16.64
C SER A 182 27.58 18.05 16.33
N VAL A 183 27.79 17.66 15.08
CA VAL A 183 27.78 16.24 14.64
C VAL A 183 28.85 15.45 15.37
N VAL A 184 30.09 15.97 15.43
CA VAL A 184 31.20 15.29 16.11
C VAL A 184 30.91 15.12 17.60
N ARG A 185 30.39 16.18 18.26
CA ARG A 185 30.05 16.14 19.68
C ARG A 185 28.96 15.13 20.02
N SER A 186 27.99 14.92 19.14
CA SER A 186 26.87 14.00 19.38
C SER A 186 27.18 12.54 19.01
N MET A 187 28.33 12.27 18.37
CA MET A 187 28.61 10.97 17.77
C MET A 187 28.80 9.85 18.81
N GLU A 188 29.39 10.17 19.96
CA GLU A 188 29.54 9.21 21.07
C GLU A 188 28.16 8.74 21.58
N ASP A 189 27.25 9.68 21.85
CA ASP A 189 25.89 9.36 22.27
C ASP A 189 25.10 8.63 21.17
N TYR A 190 25.32 8.98 19.90
CA TYR A 190 24.67 8.31 18.77
C TYR A 190 25.06 6.84 18.67
N ILE A 191 26.36 6.54 18.79
CA ILE A 191 26.87 5.16 18.74
C ILE A 191 26.41 4.38 19.97
N THR A 192 26.35 5.03 21.13
CA THR A 192 26.06 4.36 22.42
C THR A 192 24.56 4.13 22.62
N TYR A 193 23.71 5.11 22.28
CA TYR A 193 22.30 5.11 22.64
C TYR A 193 21.34 5.02 21.46
N ILE A 194 21.73 5.42 20.24
CA ILE A 194 20.85 5.35 19.06
C ILE A 194 21.08 4.06 18.28
N THR A 195 22.32 3.83 17.83
CA THR A 195 22.68 2.71 16.94
C THR A 195 22.22 1.33 17.47
N PRO A 196 22.40 0.98 18.77
CA PRO A 196 22.03 -0.33 19.27
C PRO A 196 20.53 -0.61 19.25
N GLN A 197 19.69 0.44 19.22
CA GLN A 197 18.23 0.30 19.18
C GLN A 197 17.77 -0.45 17.92
N PHE A 198 18.41 -0.20 16.77
CA PHE A 198 18.08 -0.84 15.49
C PHE A 198 18.43 -2.33 15.44
N SER A 199 19.20 -2.87 16.39
CA SER A 199 19.40 -4.31 16.53
C SER A 199 18.30 -5.02 17.35
N ARG A 200 17.41 -4.24 17.97
CA ARG A 200 16.30 -4.72 18.82
C ARG A 200 14.94 -4.60 18.16
N THR A 201 14.84 -3.78 17.11
CA THR A 201 13.60 -3.56 16.35
C THR A 201 13.18 -4.81 15.58
N HIS A 202 11.88 -5.09 15.55
CA HIS A 202 11.32 -6.20 14.78
C HIS A 202 11.35 -5.92 13.27
N ILE A 203 11.24 -4.66 12.86
CA ILE A 203 11.28 -4.24 11.46
C ILE A 203 12.13 -2.99 11.34
N ASN A 204 13.10 -3.00 10.43
CA ASN A 204 13.92 -1.83 10.08
C ASN A 204 13.60 -1.35 8.67
N PHE A 205 13.36 -0.05 8.54
CA PHE A 205 13.28 0.67 7.28
C PHE A 205 14.51 1.56 7.17
N GLN A 206 15.51 1.10 6.40
CA GLN A 206 16.74 1.84 6.19
C GLN A 206 16.73 2.58 4.85
N ARG A 207 16.76 3.91 4.88
CA ARG A 207 16.82 4.73 3.66
C ARG A 207 18.25 4.90 3.17
N VAL A 208 18.51 4.48 1.93
CA VAL A 208 19.84 4.48 1.31
C VAL A 208 19.82 5.30 0.01
N PRO A 209 20.50 6.45 -0.04
CA PRO A 209 20.69 7.19 -1.29
C PRO A 209 21.45 6.39 -2.35
N THR A 210 21.04 6.55 -3.61
CA THR A 210 21.73 6.01 -4.80
C THR A 210 22.65 7.02 -5.48
N ILE A 211 22.73 8.24 -4.92
CA ILE A 211 23.63 9.31 -5.38
C ILE A 211 24.85 9.44 -4.47
N ASP A 212 25.86 10.19 -4.93
CA ASP A 212 27.09 10.40 -4.19
C ASP A 212 26.84 11.15 -2.86
N THR A 213 27.00 10.42 -1.77
CA THR A 213 26.96 10.94 -0.39
C THR A 213 28.29 10.76 0.33
N SER A 214 29.38 10.50 -0.40
CA SER A 214 30.71 10.24 0.16
C SER A 214 31.25 11.38 1.03
N ASN A 215 30.92 12.63 0.68
CA ASN A 215 31.17 13.80 1.50
C ASN A 215 29.86 14.50 1.90
N PRO A 216 29.24 14.10 3.03
CA PRO A 216 27.97 14.66 3.47
C PRO A 216 28.05 16.16 3.84
N PHE A 217 29.25 16.67 4.17
CA PHE A 217 29.46 18.08 4.50
C PHE A 217 29.52 19.01 3.28
N ALA A 218 29.72 18.45 2.08
CA ALA A 218 29.70 19.19 0.82
C ALA A 218 28.33 19.14 0.11
N ALA A 219 27.37 18.36 0.64
CA ALA A 219 26.06 18.21 0.04
C ALA A 219 25.29 19.54 -0.01
N LYS A 220 24.66 19.82 -1.16
CA LYS A 220 23.88 21.04 -1.40
C LYS A 220 22.41 20.87 -1.07
N ALA A 221 21.91 19.63 -1.13
CA ALA A 221 20.52 19.28 -0.91
C ALA A 221 20.43 17.89 -0.29
N ILE A 222 19.30 17.61 0.34
CA ILE A 222 18.96 16.28 0.82
C ILE A 222 18.59 15.43 -0.41
N PRO A 223 19.18 14.24 -0.62
CA PRO A 223 18.75 13.32 -1.66
C PRO A 223 17.23 13.15 -1.65
N SER A 224 16.61 13.20 -2.82
CA SER A 224 15.16 13.02 -2.97
C SER A 224 14.74 11.56 -2.72
N LEU A 225 13.43 11.31 -2.71
CA LEU A 225 12.90 9.95 -2.58
C LEU A 225 13.30 9.07 -3.77
N ASP A 226 13.27 9.62 -5.00
CA ASP A 226 13.64 8.91 -6.23
C ASP A 226 15.16 8.62 -6.32
N GLU A 227 15.97 9.39 -5.59
CA GLU A 227 17.43 9.20 -5.45
C GLU A 227 17.77 8.30 -4.25
N SER A 228 16.81 7.52 -3.75
CA SER A 228 17.01 6.61 -2.63
C SER A 228 16.22 5.31 -2.83
N PHE A 229 16.69 4.22 -2.24
CA PHE A 229 15.87 3.05 -1.97
C PHE A 229 15.71 2.86 -0.46
N VAL A 230 14.73 2.04 -0.08
CA VAL A 230 14.53 1.63 1.32
C VAL A 230 14.80 0.14 1.44
N VAL A 231 15.72 -0.22 2.33
CA VAL A 231 15.94 -1.61 2.74
C VAL A 231 14.96 -1.91 3.87
N ILE A 232 14.12 -2.93 3.69
CA ILE A 232 13.20 -3.40 4.72
C ILE A 232 13.75 -4.72 5.26
N HIS A 233 14.14 -4.74 6.53
CA HIS A 233 14.65 -5.91 7.21
C HIS A 233 13.72 -6.34 8.34
N PHE A 234 13.39 -7.63 8.41
CA PHE A 234 12.52 -8.19 9.42
C PHE A 234 13.31 -9.12 10.35
N GLN A 235 13.13 -8.95 11.66
CA GLN A 235 13.82 -9.69 12.71
C GLN A 235 12.80 -10.34 13.64
N GLY A 236 12.89 -11.66 13.80
CA GLY A 236 12.00 -12.41 14.69
C GLY A 236 10.53 -12.48 14.22
N VAL A 237 10.25 -12.07 12.97
CA VAL A 237 8.93 -12.17 12.35
C VAL A 237 8.90 -13.39 11.43
N GLU A 238 8.11 -14.40 11.78
CA GLU A 238 7.95 -15.62 10.98
C GLU A 238 6.86 -15.46 9.90
N HIS A 239 6.90 -16.30 8.86
CA HIS A 239 5.88 -16.40 7.80
C HIS A 239 5.67 -15.15 6.93
N ILE A 240 6.74 -14.42 6.59
CA ILE A 240 6.65 -13.32 5.63
C ILE A 240 6.58 -13.84 4.20
N ASP A 241 5.49 -13.51 3.50
CA ASP A 241 5.31 -13.79 2.07
C ASP A 241 6.00 -12.71 1.20
N TYR A 242 7.32 -12.85 1.02
CA TYR A 242 8.10 -11.94 0.18
C TYR A 242 7.61 -11.87 -1.28
N PRO A 243 7.23 -12.98 -1.95
CA PRO A 243 6.64 -12.91 -3.29
C PRO A 243 5.39 -12.01 -3.36
N TYR A 244 4.48 -12.13 -2.39
CA TYR A 244 3.30 -11.27 -2.31
C TYR A 244 3.68 -9.80 -2.12
N LEU A 245 4.57 -9.50 -1.16
CA LEU A 245 5.03 -8.13 -0.91
C LEU A 245 5.69 -7.51 -2.15
N LEU A 246 6.54 -8.27 -2.85
CA LEU A 246 7.18 -7.80 -4.08
C LEU A 246 6.16 -7.56 -5.20
N ALA A 247 5.14 -8.42 -5.33
CA ALA A 247 4.06 -8.22 -6.28
C ALA A 247 3.22 -6.97 -5.97
N MET A 248 3.03 -6.63 -4.68
CA MET A 248 2.38 -5.40 -4.27
C MET A 248 3.23 -4.14 -4.51
N LEU A 249 4.56 -4.27 -4.48
CA LEU A 249 5.53 -3.18 -4.60
C LEU A 249 6.02 -2.92 -6.04
N GLN A 250 5.66 -3.77 -7.02
CA GLN A 250 6.09 -3.55 -8.40
C GLN A 250 5.45 -2.29 -8.98
N GLU A 251 6.30 -1.32 -9.33
CA GLU A 251 5.91 -0.11 -10.05
C GLU A 251 5.40 -0.46 -11.45
N VAL A 252 4.09 -0.46 -11.61
CA VAL A 252 3.47 -0.45 -12.94
C VAL A 252 3.52 0.98 -13.46
N LEU A 253 4.51 1.29 -14.30
CA LEU A 253 4.60 2.58 -14.97
C LEU A 253 3.53 2.69 -16.07
N VAL A 254 2.39 3.31 -15.74
CA VAL A 254 1.31 3.54 -16.70
C VAL A 254 1.54 4.85 -17.43
N LYS A 255 1.69 4.79 -18.76
CA LYS A 255 1.82 5.96 -19.65
C LYS A 255 0.76 5.89 -20.74
N ARG A 256 0.30 7.05 -21.21
CA ARG A 256 -0.59 7.11 -22.39
C ARG A 256 0.19 6.68 -23.64
N ASN A 257 -0.53 6.13 -24.62
CA ASN A 257 0.01 5.65 -25.89
C ASN A 257 0.56 6.75 -26.83
N ASP A 258 0.45 8.02 -26.43
CA ASP A 258 0.99 9.20 -27.11
C ASP A 258 2.08 9.92 -26.29
N ALA A 259 2.32 9.47 -25.05
CA ALA A 259 3.22 10.14 -24.11
C ALA A 259 4.69 9.69 -24.20
N LEU A 260 4.96 8.60 -24.94
CA LEU A 260 6.29 8.03 -25.10
C LEU A 260 6.57 7.72 -26.57
N THR A 261 7.83 7.79 -26.95
CA THR A 261 8.35 7.20 -28.19
C THR A 261 8.92 5.81 -27.93
N LEU A 262 9.27 5.07 -29.00
CA LEU A 262 9.93 3.76 -28.84
C LEU A 262 11.29 3.87 -28.16
N ALA A 263 12.04 4.94 -28.44
CA ALA A 263 13.33 5.19 -27.83
C ALA A 263 13.20 5.45 -26.33
N ASP A 264 12.14 6.15 -25.90
CA ASP A 264 11.86 6.35 -24.48
C ASP A 264 11.55 5.01 -23.79
N ILE A 265 10.80 4.11 -24.45
CA ILE A 265 10.54 2.77 -23.91
C ILE A 265 11.83 1.95 -23.82
N GLU A 266 12.72 2.02 -24.81
CA GLU A 266 14.03 1.35 -24.73
C GLU A 266 14.90 1.90 -23.60
N ALA A 267 14.91 3.22 -23.41
CA ALA A 267 15.67 3.88 -22.34
C ALA A 267 15.16 3.50 -20.95
N LEU A 268 13.86 3.22 -20.81
CA LEU A 268 13.26 2.72 -19.58
C LEU A 268 13.64 1.25 -19.26
N ALA A 269 14.25 0.54 -20.21
CA ALA A 269 14.69 -0.86 -20.08
C ALA A 269 13.66 -1.79 -19.39
N PRO A 270 12.39 -1.84 -19.84
CA PRO A 270 11.36 -2.62 -19.18
C PRO A 270 11.61 -4.13 -19.34
N THR A 271 11.31 -4.91 -18.30
CA THR A 271 11.38 -6.38 -18.37
C THR A 271 10.17 -6.98 -19.09
N HIS A 272 9.02 -6.30 -19.06
CA HIS A 272 7.74 -6.73 -19.64
C HIS A 272 6.97 -5.52 -20.17
N LEU A 273 6.16 -5.72 -21.22
CA LEU A 273 5.26 -4.70 -21.74
C LEU A 273 3.80 -5.17 -21.68
N VAL A 274 2.94 -4.32 -21.12
CA VAL A 274 1.47 -4.49 -21.18
C VAL A 274 0.92 -3.37 -22.06
N ILE A 275 0.31 -3.72 -23.19
CA ILE A 275 -0.15 -2.74 -24.18
C ILE A 275 -1.67 -2.84 -24.33
N SER A 276 -2.34 -1.73 -24.01
CA SER A 276 -3.78 -1.54 -24.24
C SER A 276 -3.97 -0.33 -25.16
N PRO A 277 -4.36 -0.52 -26.43
CA PRO A 277 -4.46 0.58 -27.39
C PRO A 277 -5.66 1.52 -27.17
N GLY A 278 -6.53 1.26 -26.18
CA GLY A 278 -7.76 2.02 -25.97
C GLY A 278 -8.85 1.69 -27.01
N PRO A 279 -10.07 2.26 -26.88
CA PRO A 279 -11.19 2.00 -27.78
C PRO A 279 -11.11 2.85 -29.06
N CYS A 280 -10.01 2.71 -29.82
CA CYS A 280 -9.79 3.46 -31.06
C CYS A 280 -9.44 2.53 -32.23
N ALA A 281 -9.49 3.06 -33.47
CA ALA A 281 -9.06 2.32 -34.65
C ALA A 281 -7.54 2.06 -34.58
N PRO A 282 -7.00 1.04 -35.29
CA PRO A 282 -5.56 0.76 -35.30
C PRO A 282 -4.69 1.97 -35.63
N ASP A 283 -5.17 2.85 -36.52
CA ASP A 283 -4.44 4.05 -36.95
C ASP A 283 -4.40 5.15 -35.87
N ASP A 284 -5.31 5.09 -34.89
CA ASP A 284 -5.42 6.02 -33.76
C ASP A 284 -4.80 5.45 -32.46
N ALA A 285 -4.15 4.28 -32.52
CA ALA A 285 -3.61 3.57 -31.36
C ALA A 285 -2.27 4.15 -30.84
N GLY A 286 -1.83 5.30 -31.35
CA GLY A 286 -0.56 5.94 -31.01
C GLY A 286 0.62 5.01 -31.28
N ILE A 287 1.62 5.00 -30.38
CA ILE A 287 2.82 4.16 -30.54
C ILE A 287 2.58 2.67 -30.26
N SER A 288 1.38 2.27 -29.82
CA SER A 288 1.08 0.89 -29.38
C SER A 288 1.45 -0.16 -30.43
N LEU A 289 1.10 0.07 -31.70
CA LEU A 289 1.41 -0.85 -32.79
C LEU A 289 2.90 -0.91 -33.11
N ALA A 290 3.56 0.24 -33.09
CA ALA A 290 4.99 0.35 -33.32
C ALA A 290 5.75 -0.38 -32.19
N ALA A 291 5.30 -0.24 -30.93
CA ALA A 291 5.90 -0.89 -29.78
C ALA A 291 5.74 -2.41 -29.82
N ILE A 292 4.53 -2.93 -30.12
CA ILE A 292 4.33 -4.38 -30.29
C ILE A 292 5.28 -4.94 -31.34
N ARG A 293 5.39 -4.30 -32.51
CA ARG A 293 6.27 -4.77 -33.59
C ARG A 293 7.75 -4.69 -33.23
N HIS A 294 8.16 -3.59 -32.60
CA HIS A 294 9.57 -3.32 -32.30
C HIS A 294 10.13 -4.22 -31.18
N PHE A 295 9.30 -4.56 -30.20
CA PHE A 295 9.68 -5.39 -29.04
C PHE A 295 9.28 -6.86 -29.15
N ALA A 296 8.48 -7.24 -30.15
CA ALA A 296 8.10 -8.64 -30.38
C ALA A 296 9.34 -9.54 -30.50
N GLY A 297 9.42 -10.56 -29.64
CA GLY A 297 10.55 -11.49 -29.60
C GLY A 297 11.78 -10.97 -28.86
N LYS A 298 11.82 -9.69 -28.46
CA LYS A 298 12.86 -9.13 -27.59
C LYS A 298 12.44 -9.17 -26.12
N LEU A 299 11.16 -8.93 -25.84
CA LEU A 299 10.57 -8.91 -24.49
C LEU A 299 9.22 -9.64 -24.50
N PRO A 300 8.77 -10.19 -23.37
CA PRO A 300 7.39 -10.68 -23.23
C PRO A 300 6.39 -9.52 -23.32
N ILE A 301 5.38 -9.66 -24.19
CA ILE A 301 4.33 -8.65 -24.41
C ILE A 301 2.96 -9.27 -24.12
N LEU A 302 2.18 -8.62 -23.27
CA LEU A 302 0.77 -8.92 -23.05
C LEU A 302 -0.11 -7.85 -23.71
N GLY A 303 -0.77 -8.21 -24.81
CA GLY A 303 -1.75 -7.36 -25.48
C GLY A 303 -3.13 -7.46 -24.82
N VAL A 304 -3.69 -6.34 -24.35
CA VAL A 304 -5.02 -6.27 -23.74
C VAL A 304 -6.03 -5.72 -24.77
N CYS A 305 -7.25 -6.27 -24.78
CA CYS A 305 -8.30 -5.89 -25.75
C CYS A 305 -7.84 -6.10 -27.22
N LEU A 306 -7.89 -5.07 -28.07
CA LEU A 306 -7.45 -5.12 -29.47
C LEU A 306 -5.97 -5.52 -29.63
N GLY A 307 -5.12 -5.34 -28.60
CA GLY A 307 -3.72 -5.75 -28.61
C GLY A 307 -3.51 -7.27 -28.78
N HIS A 308 -4.44 -8.10 -28.30
CA HIS A 308 -4.39 -9.55 -28.49
C HIS A 308 -4.60 -9.95 -29.96
N GLN A 309 -5.52 -9.28 -30.68
CA GLN A 309 -5.79 -9.55 -32.10
C GLN A 309 -4.55 -9.30 -32.97
N GLN A 310 -3.67 -8.38 -32.54
CA GLN A 310 -2.44 -8.03 -33.24
C GLN A 310 -1.30 -9.04 -32.98
N CYS A 311 -1.25 -9.63 -31.78
CA CYS A 311 -0.28 -10.69 -31.46
C CYS A 311 -0.58 -12.02 -32.20
N GLY A 312 -1.85 -12.25 -32.57
CA GLY A 312 -2.33 -13.50 -33.18
C GLY A 312 -2.06 -13.70 -34.68
N ARG A 313 -1.32 -12.83 -35.37
CA ARG A 313 -1.12 -12.91 -36.84
C ARG A 313 -0.16 -14.01 -37.34
N LYS A 314 0.29 -14.95 -36.50
CA LYS A 314 1.01 -16.16 -36.97
C LYS A 314 -0.01 -17.22 -37.40
N GLN A 315 0.14 -17.70 -38.64
CA GLN A 315 -0.66 -18.77 -39.26
C GLN A 315 -0.96 -19.91 -38.27
N MET A 316 -2.26 -20.10 -37.96
CA MET A 316 -2.75 -21.30 -37.30
C MET A 316 -2.68 -22.47 -38.29
N THR A 317 -1.72 -23.35 -38.12
CA THR A 317 -1.72 -24.67 -38.75
C THR A 317 -2.74 -25.55 -38.01
N THR A 318 -3.75 -26.02 -38.74
CA THR A 318 -4.80 -26.90 -38.24
C THR A 318 -4.26 -28.31 -38.05
N ASP A 319 -3.69 -28.57 -36.88
CA ASP A 319 -3.31 -29.91 -36.46
C ASP A 319 -4.33 -30.39 -35.42
N SER A 320 -5.31 -31.21 -35.84
CA SER A 320 -6.41 -31.64 -34.98
C SER A 320 -5.96 -32.73 -34.00
N LYS A 321 -5.28 -32.33 -32.93
CA LYS A 321 -5.00 -33.23 -31.80
C LYS A 321 -6.29 -33.52 -31.04
N ALA A 322 -6.49 -34.78 -30.65
CA ALA A 322 -7.60 -35.19 -29.80
C ALA A 322 -7.57 -34.44 -28.46
N VAL A 323 -8.65 -33.71 -28.14
CA VAL A 323 -8.78 -32.94 -26.90
C VAL A 323 -9.32 -33.86 -25.80
N THR A 324 -8.59 -33.95 -24.70
CA THR A 324 -8.92 -34.78 -23.53
C THR A 324 -8.95 -33.93 -22.26
N ARG A 325 -9.43 -34.50 -21.14
CA ARG A 325 -9.31 -33.85 -19.82
C ARG A 325 -7.86 -33.48 -19.49
N ALA A 326 -6.88 -34.32 -19.83
CA ALA A 326 -5.46 -34.02 -19.60
C ALA A 326 -4.94 -32.84 -20.46
N THR A 327 -5.61 -32.51 -21.57
CA THR A 327 -5.28 -31.31 -22.36
C THR A 327 -5.52 -30.04 -21.54
N HIS A 328 -6.57 -30.00 -20.71
CA HIS A 328 -6.87 -28.85 -19.85
C HIS A 328 -5.69 -28.50 -18.93
N ASP A 329 -5.12 -29.47 -18.22
CA ASP A 329 -4.03 -29.21 -17.27
C ASP A 329 -2.74 -28.72 -17.94
N LYS A 330 -2.60 -28.94 -19.25
CA LYS A 330 -1.45 -28.48 -20.03
C LYS A 330 -1.61 -27.06 -20.57
N VAL A 331 -2.84 -26.61 -20.82
CA VAL A 331 -3.09 -25.39 -21.61
C VAL A 331 -3.96 -24.35 -20.90
N ILE A 332 -4.61 -24.71 -19.80
CA ILE A 332 -5.46 -23.83 -18.99
C ILE A 332 -4.80 -23.63 -17.62
N LEU A 333 -4.79 -22.38 -17.15
CA LEU A 333 -4.30 -22.06 -15.81
C LEU A 333 -5.14 -22.81 -14.75
N PRO A 334 -4.54 -23.28 -13.65
CA PRO A 334 -5.23 -24.06 -12.61
C PRO A 334 -6.08 -23.17 -11.68
N VAL A 335 -7.03 -22.43 -12.27
CA VAL A 335 -7.88 -21.46 -11.57
C VAL A 335 -9.22 -22.05 -11.10
N TYR A 336 -9.57 -23.24 -11.58
CA TYR A 336 -10.72 -24.04 -11.14
C TYR A 336 -10.33 -25.52 -11.16
N ALA A 337 -11.04 -26.33 -10.38
CA ALA A 337 -11.03 -27.78 -10.50
C ALA A 337 -12.12 -28.21 -11.50
N PRO A 338 -11.80 -28.47 -12.78
CA PRO A 338 -12.82 -28.91 -13.74
C PRO A 338 -13.24 -30.35 -13.46
N ALA A 339 -14.43 -30.72 -13.95
CA ALA A 339 -14.90 -32.11 -13.92
C ALA A 339 -13.93 -33.06 -14.61
N GLN A 340 -13.95 -34.34 -14.22
CA GLN A 340 -13.06 -35.38 -14.79
C GLN A 340 -13.48 -35.86 -16.18
N PHE A 341 -14.59 -35.34 -16.71
CA PHE A 341 -15.12 -35.69 -18.03
C PHE A 341 -15.26 -34.43 -18.91
N VAL A 342 -15.33 -34.64 -20.23
CA VAL A 342 -15.54 -33.58 -21.22
C VAL A 342 -16.96 -33.67 -21.75
N PRO A 343 -17.86 -32.70 -21.45
CA PRO A 343 -19.22 -32.70 -21.98
C PRO A 343 -19.22 -32.38 -23.49
N VAL A 344 -20.07 -33.06 -24.26
CA VAL A 344 -20.22 -32.87 -25.73
C VAL A 344 -21.65 -32.61 -26.17
N LYS A 345 -22.64 -32.84 -25.30
CA LYS A 345 -24.06 -32.62 -25.59
C LYS A 345 -24.80 -32.22 -24.32
N GLY A 346 -25.80 -31.35 -24.45
CA GLY A 346 -26.72 -31.00 -23.37
C GLY A 346 -28.17 -30.90 -23.86
N LYS A 347 -29.14 -31.20 -22.99
CA LYS A 347 -30.58 -31.04 -23.23
C LYS A 347 -31.34 -30.97 -21.89
N GLY A 348 -32.01 -29.84 -21.64
CA GLY A 348 -32.68 -29.62 -20.35
C GLY A 348 -31.67 -29.67 -19.21
N SER A 349 -31.93 -30.47 -18.17
CA SER A 349 -30.99 -30.66 -17.05
C SER A 349 -29.94 -31.76 -17.29
N ARG A 350 -29.83 -32.32 -18.50
CA ARG A 350 -28.96 -33.46 -18.81
C ARG A 350 -27.77 -33.06 -19.68
N VAL A 351 -26.61 -33.66 -19.41
CA VAL A 351 -25.38 -33.53 -20.21
C VAL A 351 -24.79 -34.91 -20.53
N TRP A 352 -24.14 -35.05 -21.68
CA TRP A 352 -23.45 -36.28 -22.08
C TRP A 352 -21.98 -36.01 -22.34
N ASP A 353 -21.10 -36.93 -21.96
CA ASP A 353 -19.66 -36.84 -22.22
C ASP A 353 -19.23 -37.46 -23.56
N GLN A 354 -17.94 -37.32 -23.88
CA GLN A 354 -17.32 -37.91 -25.08
C GLN A 354 -17.48 -39.44 -25.19
N GLN A 355 -17.78 -40.13 -24.08
CA GLN A 355 -18.02 -41.58 -24.03
C GLN A 355 -19.51 -41.93 -24.09
N GLY A 356 -20.39 -40.93 -24.24
CA GLY A 356 -21.84 -41.10 -24.29
C GLY A 356 -22.49 -41.31 -22.93
N ARG A 357 -21.75 -41.19 -21.82
CA ARG A 357 -22.34 -41.29 -20.48
C ARG A 357 -23.16 -40.06 -20.17
N GLU A 358 -24.33 -40.27 -19.59
CA GLU A 358 -25.27 -39.22 -19.23
C GLU A 358 -25.11 -38.80 -17.77
N TYR A 359 -25.22 -37.49 -17.51
CA TYR A 359 -25.22 -36.88 -16.19
C TYR A 359 -26.39 -35.92 -16.05
N ILE A 360 -26.89 -35.78 -14.82
CA ILE A 360 -27.83 -34.73 -14.44
C ILE A 360 -27.01 -33.56 -13.88
N ASP A 361 -27.15 -32.38 -14.49
CA ASP A 361 -26.43 -31.18 -14.11
C ASP A 361 -27.17 -30.42 -13.00
N PHE A 362 -26.72 -30.63 -11.76
CA PHE A 362 -27.15 -29.83 -10.60
C PHE A 362 -26.32 -28.56 -10.41
N ALA A 363 -25.21 -28.38 -11.14
CA ALA A 363 -24.38 -27.19 -11.04
C ALA A 363 -25.00 -26.02 -11.83
N GLY A 364 -25.65 -26.31 -12.96
CA GLY A 364 -26.35 -25.33 -13.79
C GLY A 364 -25.45 -24.18 -14.23
N GLY A 365 -24.16 -24.46 -14.49
CA GLY A 365 -23.16 -23.45 -14.82
C GLY A 365 -22.88 -22.45 -13.68
N VAL A 366 -22.98 -22.87 -12.42
CA VAL A 366 -22.98 -21.96 -11.24
C VAL A 366 -24.20 -21.05 -11.29
N ALA A 367 -25.39 -21.67 -11.37
CA ALA A 367 -26.70 -21.03 -11.40
C ALA A 367 -27.02 -20.10 -12.60
N VAL A 368 -26.22 -20.10 -13.67
CA VAL A 368 -26.48 -19.27 -14.87
C VAL A 368 -27.31 -19.97 -15.96
N THR A 369 -27.40 -21.29 -15.93
CA THR A 369 -28.17 -22.10 -16.92
C THR A 369 -29.58 -22.41 -16.41
N ALA A 370 -30.30 -21.37 -15.98
CA ALA A 370 -31.60 -21.52 -15.31
C ALA A 370 -32.70 -22.18 -16.17
N LEU A 371 -32.63 -22.04 -17.50
CA LEU A 371 -33.58 -22.65 -18.44
C LEU A 371 -33.12 -24.02 -18.96
N GLY A 372 -31.99 -24.54 -18.45
CA GLY A 372 -31.37 -25.78 -18.90
C GLY A 372 -30.61 -25.65 -20.22
N HIS A 373 -29.90 -26.72 -20.56
CA HIS A 373 -29.09 -26.85 -21.76
C HIS A 373 -29.95 -26.88 -23.02
N CYS A 374 -29.59 -26.07 -24.02
CA CYS A 374 -30.21 -26.07 -25.36
C CYS A 374 -31.75 -25.89 -25.36
N HIS A 375 -32.30 -25.03 -24.49
CA HIS A 375 -33.74 -24.75 -24.47
C HIS A 375 -34.25 -24.26 -25.85
N PRO A 376 -35.31 -24.86 -26.44
CA PRO A 376 -35.72 -24.58 -27.82
C PRO A 376 -35.98 -23.09 -28.10
N ALA A 377 -36.64 -22.39 -27.17
CA ALA A 377 -36.92 -20.96 -27.32
C ALA A 377 -35.65 -20.09 -27.32
N LEU A 378 -34.65 -20.43 -26.50
CA LEU A 378 -33.38 -19.69 -26.47
C LEU A 378 -32.57 -19.92 -27.75
N VAL A 379 -32.51 -21.18 -28.20
CA VAL A 379 -31.82 -21.54 -29.45
C VAL A 379 -32.46 -20.84 -30.64
N ALA A 380 -33.80 -20.80 -30.70
CA ALA A 380 -34.53 -20.09 -31.76
C ALA A 380 -34.23 -18.59 -31.74
N ALA A 381 -34.30 -17.94 -30.57
CA ALA A 381 -34.00 -16.52 -30.42
C ALA A 381 -32.55 -16.18 -30.83
N LEU A 382 -31.58 -17.03 -30.43
CA LEU A 382 -30.17 -16.84 -30.77
C LEU A 382 -29.92 -17.01 -32.28
N LYS A 383 -30.52 -18.01 -32.93
CA LYS A 383 -30.42 -18.20 -34.38
C LYS A 383 -30.98 -17.00 -35.14
N GLN A 384 -32.20 -16.58 -34.80
CA GLN A 384 -32.85 -15.44 -35.43
C GLN A 384 -32.01 -14.17 -35.27
N GLN A 385 -31.55 -13.87 -34.05
CA GLN A 385 -30.73 -12.68 -33.80
C GLN A 385 -29.39 -12.76 -34.52
N GLY A 386 -28.73 -13.92 -34.50
CA GLY A 386 -27.43 -14.11 -35.15
C GLY A 386 -27.47 -13.92 -36.66
N GLU A 387 -28.59 -14.26 -37.31
CA GLU A 387 -28.83 -14.05 -38.74
C GLU A 387 -29.32 -12.63 -39.07
N THR A 388 -29.81 -11.88 -38.07
CA THR A 388 -30.27 -10.50 -38.25
C THR A 388 -29.14 -9.50 -37.99
N LEU A 389 -28.52 -9.55 -36.81
CA LEU A 389 -27.43 -8.67 -36.39
C LEU A 389 -26.64 -9.34 -35.25
N TRP A 390 -25.46 -9.86 -35.60
CA TRP A 390 -24.63 -10.65 -34.69
C TRP A 390 -24.01 -9.83 -33.54
N HIS A 391 -23.57 -8.61 -33.79
CA HIS A 391 -22.89 -7.77 -32.79
C HIS A 391 -23.10 -6.27 -33.04
N THR A 392 -23.26 -5.51 -31.96
CA THR A 392 -23.32 -4.05 -31.93
C THR A 392 -22.50 -3.50 -30.77
N SER A 393 -21.82 -2.37 -30.93
CA SER A 393 -21.21 -1.66 -29.81
C SER A 393 -22.23 -0.80 -29.06
N ASN A 394 -21.87 -0.33 -27.86
CA ASN A 394 -22.70 0.58 -27.05
C ASN A 394 -22.89 1.98 -27.67
N ILE A 395 -22.25 2.27 -28.81
CA ILE A 395 -22.45 3.51 -29.56
C ILE A 395 -23.82 3.49 -30.25
N PHE A 396 -24.31 2.31 -30.61
CA PHE A 396 -25.61 2.14 -31.27
C PHE A 396 -26.71 1.91 -30.25
N THR A 397 -27.87 2.52 -30.49
CA THR A 397 -29.10 2.19 -29.76
C THR A 397 -29.53 0.76 -30.09
N ASN A 398 -29.73 -0.07 -29.07
CA ASN A 398 -30.07 -1.48 -29.19
C ASN A 398 -31.51 -1.72 -28.71
N GLU A 399 -32.45 -1.91 -29.64
CA GLU A 399 -33.88 -2.08 -29.32
C GLU A 399 -34.16 -3.26 -28.38
N PRO A 400 -33.63 -4.49 -28.59
CA PRO A 400 -33.74 -5.57 -27.61
C PRO A 400 -33.29 -5.19 -26.19
N ALA A 401 -32.17 -4.46 -26.07
CA ALA A 401 -31.67 -4.01 -24.77
C ALA A 401 -32.62 -2.99 -24.12
N LEU A 402 -33.20 -2.07 -24.88
CA LEU A 402 -34.21 -1.11 -24.38
C LEU A 402 -35.48 -1.83 -23.90
N ARG A 403 -35.99 -2.79 -24.68
CA ARG A 403 -37.16 -3.60 -24.29
C ARG A 403 -36.90 -4.39 -23.00
N LEU A 404 -35.69 -4.93 -22.83
CA LEU A 404 -35.29 -5.61 -21.59
C LEU A 404 -35.16 -4.62 -20.43
N ALA A 405 -34.54 -3.46 -20.65
CA ALA A 405 -34.38 -2.44 -19.63
C ALA A 405 -35.73 -1.95 -19.09
N SER A 406 -36.71 -1.67 -19.96
CA SER A 406 -38.06 -1.29 -19.55
C SER A 406 -38.70 -2.37 -18.68
N LYS A 407 -38.64 -3.65 -19.09
CA LYS A 407 -39.19 -4.76 -18.29
C LYS A 407 -38.54 -4.88 -16.92
N LEU A 408 -37.23 -4.63 -16.80
CA LEU A 408 -36.52 -4.67 -15.53
C LEU A 408 -36.87 -3.48 -14.64
N ILE A 409 -37.04 -2.29 -15.21
CA ILE A 409 -37.51 -1.09 -14.50
C ILE A 409 -38.92 -1.34 -13.95
N ASP A 410 -39.84 -1.83 -14.78
CA ASP A 410 -41.23 -2.12 -14.39
C ASP A 410 -41.32 -3.19 -13.29
N ALA A 411 -40.35 -4.11 -13.23
CA ALA A 411 -40.32 -5.21 -12.28
C ALA A 411 -39.52 -4.91 -10.99
N THR A 412 -38.85 -3.77 -10.88
CA THR A 412 -37.95 -3.47 -9.76
C THR A 412 -38.12 -2.04 -9.25
N PHE A 413 -37.37 -1.66 -8.21
CA PHE A 413 -37.35 -0.28 -7.70
C PHE A 413 -36.50 0.67 -8.57
N ALA A 414 -35.76 0.14 -9.55
CA ALA A 414 -34.73 0.90 -10.26
C ALA A 414 -35.33 1.75 -11.39
N GLU A 415 -34.83 2.97 -11.56
CA GLU A 415 -35.25 3.87 -12.64
C GLU A 415 -34.45 3.69 -13.94
N ARG A 416 -33.28 3.03 -13.86
CA ARG A 416 -32.34 2.83 -14.97
C ARG A 416 -31.59 1.51 -14.81
N VAL A 417 -31.13 0.95 -15.94
CA VAL A 417 -30.39 -0.31 -16.01
C VAL A 417 -29.01 -0.07 -16.63
N PHE A 418 -27.99 -0.73 -16.09
CA PHE A 418 -26.65 -0.80 -16.65
C PHE A 418 -26.31 -2.26 -16.96
N PHE A 419 -26.19 -2.60 -18.25
CA PHE A 419 -25.86 -3.95 -18.69
C PHE A 419 -24.35 -4.17 -18.74
N VAL A 420 -23.91 -5.32 -18.25
CA VAL A 420 -22.51 -5.72 -18.13
C VAL A 420 -22.36 -7.21 -18.46
N ASN A 421 -21.14 -7.65 -18.75
CA ASN A 421 -20.87 -9.01 -19.22
C ASN A 421 -20.83 -10.05 -18.09
N SER A 422 -20.65 -9.62 -16.84
CA SER A 422 -20.33 -10.51 -15.73
C SER A 422 -20.83 -9.96 -14.39
N GLY A 423 -20.97 -10.86 -13.42
CA GLY A 423 -21.27 -10.49 -12.04
C GLY A 423 -20.18 -9.63 -11.40
N ALA A 424 -18.92 -9.75 -11.85
CA ALA A 424 -17.81 -8.94 -11.34
C ALA A 424 -18.01 -7.46 -11.71
N GLU A 425 -18.26 -7.18 -12.99
CA GLU A 425 -18.55 -5.83 -13.47
C GLU A 425 -19.82 -5.25 -12.81
N ALA A 426 -20.85 -6.08 -12.62
CA ALA A 426 -22.09 -5.67 -11.97
C ALA A 426 -21.85 -5.23 -10.53
N ASN A 427 -21.13 -6.04 -9.75
CA ASN A 427 -20.82 -5.73 -8.36
C ASN A 427 -19.89 -4.52 -8.24
N GLU A 428 -18.87 -4.39 -9.10
CA GLU A 428 -18.03 -3.19 -9.11
C GLU A 428 -18.82 -1.92 -9.42
N ALA A 429 -19.71 -1.96 -10.41
CA ALA A 429 -20.56 -0.83 -10.74
C ALA A 429 -21.47 -0.47 -9.55
N ALA A 430 -22.07 -1.47 -8.91
CA ALA A 430 -22.90 -1.29 -7.72
C ALA A 430 -22.10 -0.68 -6.56
N PHE A 431 -20.88 -1.16 -6.30
CA PHE A 431 -19.99 -0.63 -5.26
C PHE A 431 -19.58 0.82 -5.54
N LYS A 432 -19.25 1.15 -6.80
CA LYS A 432 -18.92 2.53 -7.21
C LYS A 432 -20.11 3.47 -7.00
N LEU A 433 -21.32 3.04 -7.38
CA LEU A 433 -22.56 3.79 -7.16
C LEU A 433 -22.86 3.97 -5.66
N ALA A 434 -22.78 2.90 -4.87
CA ALA A 434 -23.02 2.94 -3.43
C ALA A 434 -22.05 3.88 -2.71
N ARG A 435 -20.75 3.82 -3.05
CA ARG A 435 -19.74 4.73 -2.50
C ARG A 435 -19.98 6.17 -2.94
N HIS A 436 -20.28 6.42 -4.21
CA HIS A 436 -20.58 7.76 -4.70
C HIS A 436 -21.78 8.38 -3.96
N TYR A 437 -22.86 7.61 -3.83
CA TYR A 437 -24.04 8.03 -3.06
C TYR A 437 -23.69 8.33 -1.60
N ALA A 438 -22.94 7.43 -0.94
CA ALA A 438 -22.56 7.57 0.45
C ALA A 438 -21.68 8.81 0.70
N ILE A 439 -20.71 9.07 -0.19
CA ILE A 439 -19.86 10.26 -0.15
C ILE A 439 -20.68 11.53 -0.32
N LYS A 440 -21.61 11.56 -1.27
CA LYS A 440 -22.40 12.75 -1.60
C LYS A 440 -23.50 13.07 -0.58
N ARG A 441 -24.12 12.04 0.02
CA ARG A 441 -25.31 12.21 0.88
C ARG A 441 -25.03 12.08 2.37
N HIS A 442 -23.91 11.47 2.75
CA HIS A 442 -23.62 11.21 4.16
C HIS A 442 -22.28 11.78 4.59
N SER A 443 -21.18 11.24 4.08
CA SER A 443 -19.84 11.67 4.49
C SER A 443 -18.79 11.18 3.49
N PRO A 444 -17.77 11.99 3.16
CA PRO A 444 -16.64 11.53 2.34
C PRO A 444 -15.90 10.33 2.94
N TYR A 445 -16.07 10.07 4.24
CA TYR A 445 -15.45 8.96 4.96
C TYR A 445 -16.29 7.67 4.97
N LYS A 446 -17.54 7.68 4.46
CA LYS A 446 -18.41 6.49 4.40
C LYS A 446 -18.12 5.64 3.17
N THR A 447 -17.03 4.88 3.21
CA THR A 447 -16.48 4.16 2.03
C THR A 447 -16.41 2.64 2.17
N LYS A 448 -16.65 2.09 3.37
CA LYS A 448 -16.50 0.66 3.66
C LYS A 448 -17.66 -0.17 3.07
N ILE A 449 -17.35 -1.39 2.63
CA ILE A 449 -18.29 -2.40 2.14
C ILE A 449 -18.08 -3.65 2.98
N ILE A 450 -19.16 -4.27 3.46
CA ILE A 450 -19.11 -5.48 4.28
C ILE A 450 -19.38 -6.67 3.36
N ALA A 451 -18.51 -7.67 3.41
CA ALA A 451 -18.64 -8.95 2.70
C ALA A 451 -18.36 -10.11 3.66
N PHE A 452 -18.86 -11.30 3.32
CA PHE A 452 -18.60 -12.51 4.09
C PHE A 452 -17.30 -13.18 3.64
N TYR A 453 -16.60 -13.82 4.58
CA TYR A 453 -15.44 -14.66 4.28
C TYR A 453 -15.81 -15.75 3.26
N ASN A 454 -14.97 -15.98 2.26
CA ASN A 454 -15.22 -16.87 1.11
C ASN A 454 -16.39 -16.48 0.19
N ALA A 455 -16.89 -15.24 0.24
CA ALA A 455 -17.83 -14.77 -0.77
C ALA A 455 -17.13 -14.72 -2.15
N PHE A 456 -17.81 -15.14 -3.21
CA PHE A 456 -17.26 -15.12 -4.57
C PHE A 456 -18.20 -14.40 -5.52
N HIS A 457 -17.71 -13.30 -6.11
CA HIS A 457 -18.52 -12.43 -6.97
C HIS A 457 -17.82 -12.08 -8.28
N GLY A 458 -16.74 -12.79 -8.60
CA GLY A 458 -15.89 -12.48 -9.74
C GLY A 458 -14.42 -12.67 -9.41
N ARG A 459 -13.58 -12.23 -10.36
CA ARG A 459 -12.12 -12.35 -10.28
C ARG A 459 -11.41 -11.00 -10.31
N THR A 460 -12.16 -9.91 -10.18
CA THR A 460 -11.59 -8.57 -10.18
C THR A 460 -11.17 -8.19 -8.77
N LEU A 461 -10.16 -7.32 -8.65
CA LEU A 461 -9.60 -6.92 -7.36
C LEU A 461 -10.65 -6.44 -6.35
N PHE A 462 -11.73 -5.80 -6.81
CA PHE A 462 -12.81 -5.30 -5.97
C PHE A 462 -13.89 -6.33 -5.61
N THR A 463 -13.90 -7.51 -6.24
CA THR A 463 -14.96 -8.53 -6.08
C THR A 463 -14.44 -9.89 -5.59
N VAL A 464 -13.13 -10.01 -5.39
CA VAL A 464 -12.47 -11.15 -4.73
C VAL A 464 -12.47 -10.88 -3.23
N SER A 465 -12.89 -11.88 -2.43
CA SER A 465 -12.96 -11.82 -0.97
C SER A 465 -11.91 -12.70 -0.33
#